data_AF-A0A6J1BZ89-F1
#
_entry.id   AF-A0A6J1BZ89-F1
#
_cell.length_a   1.000
_cell.length_b   1.000
_cell.length_c   1.000
_cell.angle_alpha   90.00
_cell.angle_beta   90.00
_cell.angle_gamma   90.00
#
_symmetry.space_group_name_H-M   'P 1'
#
loop_
_entity.id
_entity.type
_entity.pdbx_description
1 polymer ?
#
loop_
_entity_poly.entity_id
_entity_poly.type
_entity_poly.pdbx_seq_one_letter_code
_entity_poly.pdbx_strand_id
1 'polypeptide(L)'
;MDVDDKPIDRCSSRKLQTNNNSVSGTGTDFLETNKADRAMWLLKCPQAVTRALSNSPDGPSRPVAKVIVSVDPLQSNDDDDSSSTEFTMELAGTDSGNSLRSYSLNMSTDFIPMSVFSESPPGKFTVEGKILNKFDMKPHDQNLERYGKLCRERTHKSMTKSRQIQVIDHVTGGHMRPMPGMDVTSFGAAEKKKVVSKGSETKRLRKERGELEKIIFRLFERQPYWTSKQLIQETDQPEQYMKEILKDLCVYNNKGVHQGTYELKPEYKESGDETKSR
;
A
#
# COMPACT_ATOMS: atom_id res chain seq x y z
N MET A 1 -64.11 37.78 31.05
CA MET A 1 -63.03 36.84 31.39
C MET A 1 -61.77 37.42 30.79
N ASP A 2 -61.20 38.36 31.51
CA ASP A 2 -59.88 38.93 31.28
C ASP A 2 -58.83 37.82 31.40
N VAL A 3 -57.94 37.71 30.41
CA VAL A 3 -56.59 37.19 30.60
C VAL A 3 -55.64 38.02 29.76
N ASP A 4 -54.73 38.66 30.49
CA ASP A 4 -53.67 39.58 30.13
C ASP A 4 -52.63 39.10 29.10
N ASP A 5 -52.05 40.12 28.46
CA ASP A 5 -50.70 40.21 27.89
C ASP A 5 -49.60 39.44 28.65
N LYS A 6 -48.74 38.73 27.89
CA LYS A 6 -47.30 39.06 27.76
C LYS A 6 -46.55 38.10 26.83
N PRO A 7 -45.63 38.62 25.99
CA PRO A 7 -44.69 37.80 25.20
C PRO A 7 -43.50 37.35 26.08
N ILE A 8 -43.08 36.10 25.93
CA ILE A 8 -41.86 35.59 26.56
C ILE A 8 -40.69 35.85 25.61
N ASP A 9 -40.02 36.98 25.84
CA ASP A 9 -38.62 37.16 25.46
C ASP A 9 -37.75 36.23 26.31
N ARG A 10 -37.05 35.28 25.68
CA ARG A 10 -35.73 34.81 26.15
C ARG A 10 -34.81 34.50 24.98
N CYS A 11 -34.25 35.57 24.43
CA CYS A 11 -32.89 35.54 23.92
C CYS A 11 -31.96 34.97 25.01
N SER A 12 -31.34 33.82 24.76
CA SER A 12 -30.15 33.37 25.48
C SER A 12 -29.01 33.25 24.49
N SER A 13 -28.45 34.42 24.17
CA SER A 13 -27.11 34.56 23.64
C SER A 13 -26.13 33.98 24.67
N ARG A 14 -25.74 32.71 24.51
CA ARG A 14 -24.56 32.18 25.21
C ARG A 14 -23.32 32.79 24.57
N LYS A 15 -22.90 33.96 25.08
CA LYS A 15 -21.54 34.46 24.92
C LYS A 15 -20.59 33.44 25.54
N LEU A 16 -19.90 32.67 24.69
CA LEU A 16 -18.68 31.99 25.09
C LEU A 16 -17.63 33.08 25.34
N GLN A 17 -17.30 33.29 26.61
CA GLN A 17 -16.14 34.09 27.01
C GLN A 17 -14.88 33.42 26.46
N THR A 18 -14.24 34.05 25.48
CA THR A 18 -12.88 33.73 25.07
C THR A 18 -11.93 34.26 26.15
N ASN A 19 -11.52 33.39 27.07
CA ASN A 19 -10.43 33.69 27.99
C ASN A 19 -9.11 33.65 27.20
N ASN A 20 -8.60 34.82 26.80
CA ASN A 20 -7.24 34.97 26.31
C ASN A 20 -6.29 34.97 27.51
N ASN A 21 -5.85 33.78 27.92
CA ASN A 21 -4.69 33.64 28.81
C ASN A 21 -3.47 33.35 27.93
N SER A 22 -2.66 34.38 27.71
CA SER A 22 -1.33 34.25 27.11
C SER A 22 -0.40 33.54 28.10
N VAL A 23 -0.25 32.23 27.94
CA VAL A 23 0.84 31.47 28.58
C VAL A 23 1.90 31.21 27.54
N SER A 24 3.02 31.92 27.67
CA SER A 24 4.27 31.64 26.99
C SER A 24 4.81 30.29 27.48
N GLY A 25 4.64 29.24 26.67
CA GLY A 25 5.21 27.92 26.89
C GLY A 25 5.66 27.34 25.56
N THR A 26 6.97 27.11 25.42
CA THR A 26 7.59 26.46 24.26
C THR A 26 7.10 25.01 24.14
N GLY A 27 6.17 24.77 23.22
CA GLY A 27 5.65 23.46 22.80
C GLY A 27 4.59 23.66 21.72
N THR A 28 4.86 23.19 20.49
CA THR A 28 4.12 23.55 19.26
C THR A 28 2.82 22.76 19.06
N ASP A 29 1.89 22.81 20.02
CA ASP A 29 0.59 22.11 19.96
C ASP A 29 -0.61 23.08 20.03
N PHE A 30 -0.46 24.31 19.51
CA PHE A 30 -1.52 25.31 19.55
C PHE A 30 -2.45 25.22 18.33
N LEU A 31 -3.76 25.04 18.57
CA LEU A 31 -4.80 25.07 17.55
C LEU A 31 -5.23 26.51 17.27
N GLU A 32 -5.02 26.99 16.04
CA GLU A 32 -5.45 28.33 15.64
C GLU A 32 -6.96 28.37 15.35
N THR A 33 -7.72 29.23 16.03
CA THR A 33 -9.19 29.30 15.94
C THR A 33 -9.74 30.54 15.22
N ASN A 34 -8.89 31.31 14.55
CA ASN A 34 -9.24 32.61 13.95
C ASN A 34 -10.39 32.54 12.93
N LYS A 35 -10.59 31.39 12.27
CA LYS A 35 -11.65 31.19 11.27
C LYS A 35 -12.79 30.31 11.79
N ALA A 36 -12.86 30.01 13.09
CA ALA A 36 -13.84 29.06 13.64
C ALA A 36 -15.30 29.42 13.30
N ASP A 37 -15.62 30.70 13.19
CA ASP A 37 -16.98 31.17 12.86
C ASP A 37 -17.28 31.26 11.36
N ARG A 38 -16.29 31.00 10.49
CA ARG A 38 -16.48 31.04 9.04
C ARG A 38 -17.49 29.97 8.61
N ALA A 39 -18.56 30.38 7.95
CA ALA A 39 -19.53 29.46 7.37
C ALA A 39 -18.94 28.78 6.13
N MET A 40 -19.05 27.45 6.06
CA MET A 40 -18.57 26.65 4.94
C MET A 40 -19.65 25.68 4.46
N TRP A 41 -19.53 25.29 3.19
CA TRP A 41 -20.40 24.31 2.57
C TRP A 41 -19.70 22.96 2.43
N LEU A 42 -20.45 21.89 2.67
CA LEU A 42 -19.99 20.52 2.45
C LEU A 42 -20.68 19.93 1.24
N LEU A 43 -19.93 19.60 0.20
CA LEU A 43 -20.48 19.05 -1.03
C LEU A 43 -20.08 17.59 -1.21
N LYS A 44 -21.07 16.68 -1.21
CA LYS A 44 -20.88 15.27 -1.54
C LYS A 44 -20.94 15.09 -3.05
N CYS A 45 -19.81 14.75 -3.68
CA CYS A 45 -19.70 14.58 -5.13
C CYS A 45 -19.66 13.10 -5.55
N PRO A 46 -20.28 12.71 -6.69
CA PRO A 46 -19.99 11.44 -7.34
C PRO A 46 -18.51 11.34 -7.74
N GLN A 47 -17.92 10.13 -7.64
CA GLN A 47 -16.50 9.92 -7.94
C GLN A 47 -16.06 10.39 -9.34
N ALA A 48 -16.95 10.32 -10.33
CA ALA A 48 -16.67 10.81 -11.67
C ALA A 48 -16.39 12.33 -11.68
N VAL A 49 -17.12 13.09 -10.86
CA VAL A 49 -16.96 14.54 -10.70
C VAL A 49 -15.66 14.87 -10.00
N THR A 50 -15.36 14.19 -8.88
CA THR A 50 -14.09 14.40 -8.14
C THR A 50 -12.87 14.18 -9.04
N ARG A 51 -12.90 13.16 -9.90
CA ARG A 51 -11.83 12.90 -10.87
C ARG A 51 -11.73 13.99 -11.94
N ALA A 52 -12.86 14.49 -12.41
CA ALA A 52 -12.87 15.58 -13.39
C ALA A 52 -12.26 16.86 -12.79
N LEU A 53 -12.60 17.18 -11.54
CA LEU A 53 -12.05 18.34 -10.83
C LEU A 53 -10.55 18.18 -10.50
N SER A 54 -10.07 16.97 -10.20
CA SER A 54 -8.66 16.72 -9.90
C SER A 54 -7.75 16.70 -11.13
N ASN A 55 -8.30 16.42 -12.32
CA ASN A 55 -7.53 16.25 -13.54
C ASN A 55 -7.32 17.56 -14.33
N SER A 56 -7.76 18.71 -13.80
CA SER A 56 -7.57 20.00 -14.47
C SER A 56 -6.08 20.35 -14.54
N PRO A 57 -5.53 20.68 -15.73
CA PRO A 57 -4.12 21.03 -15.88
C PRO A 57 -3.77 22.30 -15.09
N ASP A 58 -2.56 22.30 -14.54
CA ASP A 58 -1.98 23.35 -13.71
C ASP A 58 -2.18 24.76 -14.29
N GLY A 59 -2.88 25.59 -13.52
CA GLY A 59 -3.02 27.02 -13.77
C GLY A 59 -4.09 27.64 -12.85
N PRO A 60 -3.77 28.66 -12.02
CA PRO A 60 -4.69 29.25 -11.05
C PRO A 60 -5.85 30.07 -11.66
N SER A 61 -6.18 29.89 -12.94
CA SER A 61 -7.00 30.84 -13.70
C SER A 61 -8.21 30.26 -14.43
N ARG A 62 -8.35 28.94 -14.61
CA ARG A 62 -9.51 28.40 -15.32
C ARG A 62 -10.59 27.93 -14.36
N PRO A 63 -11.83 28.43 -14.46
CA PRO A 63 -12.93 27.92 -13.65
C PRO A 63 -13.19 26.46 -14.02
N VAL A 64 -13.14 25.58 -13.01
CA VAL A 64 -13.35 24.12 -13.17
C VAL A 64 -14.82 23.73 -13.12
N ALA A 65 -15.66 24.58 -12.54
CA ALA A 65 -17.10 24.41 -12.46
C ALA A 65 -17.80 25.74 -12.18
N LYS A 66 -19.08 25.80 -12.50
CA LYS A 66 -19.98 26.90 -12.20
C LYS A 66 -21.11 26.39 -11.32
N VAL A 67 -21.33 27.00 -10.17
CA VAL A 67 -22.52 26.77 -9.33
C VAL A 67 -23.56 27.83 -9.69
N ILE A 68 -24.79 27.39 -9.96
CA ILE A 68 -25.91 28.23 -10.34
C ILE A 68 -26.97 28.10 -9.25
N VAL A 69 -27.44 29.25 -8.78
CA VAL A 69 -28.53 29.36 -7.81
C VAL A 69 -29.69 30.02 -8.54
N SER A 70 -30.77 29.27 -8.72
CA SER A 70 -32.01 29.75 -9.30
C SER A 70 -32.98 30.01 -8.17
N VAL A 71 -33.54 31.21 -8.12
CA VAL A 71 -34.55 31.59 -7.11
C VAL A 71 -35.83 31.91 -7.86
N ASP A 72 -36.92 31.20 -7.54
CA ASP A 72 -38.25 31.53 -8.05
C ASP A 72 -38.95 32.48 -7.07
N PRO A 73 -39.10 33.78 -7.41
CA PRO A 73 -39.70 34.77 -6.51
C PRO A 73 -41.20 34.56 -6.29
N LEU A 74 -41.86 33.70 -7.07
CA LEU A 74 -43.28 33.38 -6.93
C LEU A 74 -43.54 32.24 -5.93
N GLN A 75 -42.50 31.51 -5.55
CA GLN A 75 -42.58 30.47 -4.52
C GLN A 75 -42.12 31.08 -3.20
N SER A 76 -43.07 31.40 -2.32
CA SER A 76 -42.74 31.95 -1.00
C SER A 76 -42.07 30.89 -0.14
N ASN A 77 -41.06 31.31 0.62
CA ASN A 77 -40.37 30.49 1.63
C ASN A 77 -41.24 30.25 2.88
N ASP A 78 -42.55 30.20 2.73
CA ASP A 78 -43.50 30.17 3.84
C ASP A 78 -43.55 28.79 4.52
N ASP A 79 -43.08 27.76 3.82
CA ASP A 79 -42.79 26.45 4.39
C ASP A 79 -41.28 26.32 4.58
N ASP A 80 -40.85 25.65 5.66
CA ASP A 80 -39.47 25.29 6.04
C ASP A 80 -38.76 24.39 4.99
N ASP A 81 -39.28 24.39 3.76
CA ASP A 81 -38.84 23.63 2.61
C ASP A 81 -37.99 24.56 1.73
N SER A 82 -36.75 24.15 1.45
CA SER A 82 -35.80 24.91 0.63
C SER A 82 -36.18 24.92 -0.86
N SER A 83 -37.47 24.97 -1.19
CA SER A 83 -38.07 24.74 -2.51
C SER A 83 -37.95 25.94 -3.45
N SER A 84 -37.87 27.18 -2.94
CA SER A 84 -37.72 28.38 -3.78
C SER A 84 -36.36 28.49 -4.46
N THR A 85 -35.34 27.81 -3.91
CA THR A 85 -33.95 27.95 -4.31
C THR A 85 -33.40 26.64 -4.86
N GLU A 86 -33.26 26.56 -6.18
CA GLU A 86 -32.64 25.43 -6.86
C GLU A 86 -31.14 25.66 -7.04
N PHE A 87 -30.34 24.71 -6.57
CA PHE A 87 -28.90 24.71 -6.76
C PHE A 87 -28.50 23.70 -7.84
N THR A 88 -27.77 24.15 -8.85
CA THR A 88 -27.19 23.27 -9.89
C THR A 88 -25.70 23.56 -10.07
N MET A 89 -24.96 22.60 -10.60
CA MET A 89 -23.53 22.72 -10.87
C MET A 89 -23.20 22.21 -12.26
N GLU A 90 -22.49 23.03 -13.01
CA GLU A 90 -22.00 22.73 -14.35
C GLU A 90 -20.48 22.57 -14.33
N LEU A 91 -19.97 21.43 -14.80
CA LEU A 91 -18.52 21.18 -14.90
C LEU A 91 -17.91 21.78 -16.16
N ALA A 92 -16.76 22.43 -16.04
CA ALA A 92 -15.98 22.91 -17.16
C ALA A 92 -15.17 21.76 -17.77
N GLY A 93 -15.63 21.19 -18.88
CA GLY A 93 -14.97 20.08 -19.56
C GLY A 93 -14.96 20.26 -21.09
N THR A 94 -13.76 20.31 -21.66
CA THR A 94 -13.46 20.40 -23.10
C THR A 94 -13.33 19.03 -23.79
N ASP A 95 -14.02 18.00 -23.30
CA ASP A 95 -14.01 16.71 -24.00
C ASP A 95 -15.29 16.53 -24.82
N SER A 96 -15.07 16.36 -26.12
CA SER A 96 -16.03 16.02 -27.14
C SER A 96 -16.81 14.76 -26.75
N GLY A 97 -18.06 14.95 -26.34
CA GLY A 97 -19.12 13.99 -26.59
C GLY A 97 -19.27 12.78 -25.65
N ASN A 98 -19.22 12.94 -24.32
CA ASN A 98 -19.99 12.03 -23.42
C ASN A 98 -20.07 12.44 -21.93
N SER A 99 -19.50 13.56 -21.50
CA SER A 99 -19.45 13.92 -20.08
C SER A 99 -20.82 14.34 -19.54
N LEU A 100 -21.23 13.80 -18.39
CA LEU A 100 -22.26 14.44 -17.57
C LEU A 100 -21.76 15.81 -17.16
N ARG A 101 -22.41 16.87 -17.63
CA ARG A 101 -21.97 18.25 -17.39
C ARG A 101 -22.78 18.96 -16.32
N SER A 102 -24.06 18.65 -16.22
CA SER A 102 -24.97 19.28 -15.26
C SER A 102 -25.36 18.31 -14.14
N TYR A 103 -25.37 18.85 -12.92
CA TYR A 103 -25.71 18.15 -11.69
C TYR A 103 -26.63 19.02 -10.84
N SER A 104 -27.65 18.40 -10.24
CA SER A 104 -28.50 19.06 -9.25
C SER A 104 -27.89 18.89 -7.86
N LEU A 105 -27.97 19.92 -7.02
CA LEU A 105 -27.44 19.93 -5.66
C LEU A 105 -28.60 19.99 -4.67
N ASN A 106 -28.79 18.91 -3.92
CA ASN A 106 -29.81 18.89 -2.88
C ASN A 106 -29.21 19.46 -1.59
N MET A 107 -29.70 20.63 -1.17
CA MET A 107 -29.29 21.28 0.08
C MET A 107 -29.98 20.61 1.28
N SER A 108 -29.23 20.44 2.37
CA SER A 108 -29.75 19.98 3.67
C SER A 108 -29.07 20.73 4.81
N THR A 109 -29.87 21.12 5.81
CA THR A 109 -29.41 21.73 7.07
C THR A 109 -29.46 20.76 8.24
N ASP A 110 -30.20 19.66 8.12
CA ASP A 110 -30.28 18.59 9.11
C ASP A 110 -29.06 17.65 9.02
N PHE A 111 -28.01 17.99 9.78
CA PHE A 111 -26.83 17.15 9.94
C PHE A 111 -26.15 17.43 11.29
N ILE A 112 -25.33 16.47 11.74
CA ILE A 112 -24.52 16.61 12.96
C ILE A 112 -23.57 17.80 12.78
N PRO A 113 -23.54 18.79 13.70
CA PRO A 113 -22.64 19.94 13.59
C PRO A 113 -21.19 19.53 13.33
N MET A 114 -20.61 20.08 12.27
CA MET A 114 -19.25 19.75 11.82
C MET A 114 -18.39 21.00 11.74
N SER A 115 -17.11 20.86 12.11
CA SER A 115 -16.07 21.87 11.92
C SER A 115 -14.96 21.29 11.06
N VAL A 116 -14.33 22.14 10.25
CA VAL A 116 -13.24 21.74 9.36
C VAL A 116 -11.91 22.18 9.95
N PHE A 117 -10.95 21.28 9.92
CA PHE A 117 -9.58 21.51 10.38
C PHE A 117 -8.63 21.35 9.20
N SER A 118 -7.58 22.15 9.18
CA SER A 118 -6.46 22.02 8.25
C SER A 118 -5.17 21.78 9.03
N GLU A 119 -4.32 20.94 8.49
CA GLU A 119 -2.96 20.71 8.97
C GLU A 119 -2.00 21.18 7.89
N SER A 120 -1.15 22.14 8.24
CA SER A 120 -0.09 22.61 7.35
C SER A 120 1.27 22.13 7.86
N PRO A 121 2.16 21.61 7.02
CA PRO A 121 3.55 21.36 7.42
C PRO A 121 4.17 22.68 7.92
N PRO A 122 4.82 22.73 9.10
CA PRO A 122 5.44 21.64 9.88
C PRO A 122 4.56 21.05 11.01
N GLY A 123 3.23 20.97 10.87
CA GLY A 123 2.31 20.41 11.87
C GLY A 123 1.45 21.46 12.57
N LYS A 124 1.20 22.59 11.91
CA LYS A 124 0.32 23.65 12.43
C LYS A 124 -1.14 23.31 12.13
N PHE A 125 -1.93 23.15 13.18
CA PHE A 125 -3.37 22.90 13.11
C PHE A 125 -4.17 24.20 13.16
N THR A 126 -5.14 24.35 12.26
CA THR A 126 -6.05 25.50 12.27
C THR A 126 -7.50 25.05 12.08
N VAL A 127 -8.44 25.72 12.75
CA VAL A 127 -9.89 25.58 12.52
C VAL A 127 -10.26 26.51 11.37
N GLU A 128 -10.74 25.93 10.26
CA GLU A 128 -11.08 26.67 9.04
C GLU A 128 -12.51 27.22 9.03
N GLY A 129 -13.42 26.61 9.80
CA GLY A 129 -14.80 27.06 9.92
C GLY A 129 -15.79 25.96 10.30
N LYS A 130 -17.06 26.33 10.32
CA LYS A 130 -18.20 25.48 10.63
C LYS A 130 -19.04 25.21 9.38
N ILE A 131 -19.50 23.96 9.24
CA ILE A 131 -20.33 23.56 8.10
C ILE A 131 -21.76 24.04 8.38
N LEU A 132 -22.29 24.89 7.49
CA LEU A 132 -23.65 25.45 7.59
C LEU A 132 -24.64 24.70 6.70
N ASN A 133 -24.23 24.39 5.48
CA ASN A 133 -25.06 23.72 4.50
C ASN A 133 -24.33 22.50 3.95
N LYS A 134 -25.05 21.38 3.87
CA LYS A 134 -24.60 20.17 3.20
C LYS A 134 -25.33 20.05 1.87
N PHE A 135 -24.60 19.72 0.81
CA PHE A 135 -25.12 19.53 -0.53
C PHE A 135 -24.83 18.10 -0.99
N ASP A 136 -25.88 17.37 -1.37
CA ASP A 136 -25.74 16.08 -2.01
C ASP A 136 -25.92 16.25 -3.52
N MET A 137 -24.82 16.06 -4.28
CA MET A 137 -24.83 16.21 -5.73
C MET A 137 -25.40 14.96 -6.40
N LYS A 138 -26.34 15.18 -7.32
CA LYS A 138 -26.97 14.14 -8.15
C LYS A 138 -26.82 14.49 -9.64
N PRO A 139 -26.70 13.48 -10.52
CA PRO A 139 -26.83 13.71 -11.96
C PRO A 139 -28.13 14.45 -12.26
N HIS A 140 -28.07 15.49 -13.09
CA HIS A 140 -29.28 16.17 -13.53
C HIS A 140 -30.12 15.24 -14.43
N ASP A 141 -31.44 15.39 -14.42
CA ASP A 141 -32.39 14.44 -15.03
C ASP A 141 -32.13 14.19 -16.52
N GLN A 142 -31.75 15.22 -17.26
CA GLN A 142 -31.40 15.14 -18.69
C GLN A 142 -30.24 14.17 -18.98
N ASN A 143 -29.40 13.87 -17.98
CA ASN A 143 -28.20 13.07 -18.10
C ASN A 143 -28.30 11.69 -17.41
N LEU A 144 -29.48 11.32 -16.92
CA LEU A 144 -29.66 10.13 -16.08
C LEU A 144 -29.37 8.82 -16.81
N GLU A 145 -29.76 8.68 -18.09
CA GLU A 145 -29.52 7.47 -18.88
C GLU A 145 -28.01 7.20 -19.06
N ARG A 146 -27.23 8.24 -19.35
CA ARG A 146 -25.77 8.16 -19.50
C ARG A 146 -25.10 7.79 -18.18
N TYR A 147 -25.57 8.36 -17.07
CA TYR A 147 -25.10 7.96 -15.74
C TYR A 147 -25.40 6.49 -15.44
N GLY A 148 -26.59 6.02 -15.82
CA GLY A 148 -26.97 4.60 -15.70
C GLY A 148 -26.01 3.68 -16.45
N LYS A 149 -25.60 4.04 -17.68
CA LYS A 149 -24.58 3.30 -18.45
C LYS A 149 -23.24 3.27 -17.72
N LEU A 150 -22.78 4.41 -17.20
CA LEU A 150 -21.53 4.51 -16.42
C LEU A 150 -21.56 3.62 -15.15
N CYS A 151 -22.68 3.61 -14.44
CA CYS A 151 -22.89 2.76 -13.26
C CYS A 151 -22.82 1.27 -13.62
N ARG A 152 -23.49 0.85 -14.72
CA ARG A 152 -23.44 -0.53 -15.21
C ARG A 152 -22.02 -0.94 -15.62
N GLU A 153 -21.31 -0.08 -16.33
CA GLU A 153 -19.93 -0.32 -16.74
C GLU A 153 -19.00 -0.47 -15.53
N ARG A 154 -19.16 0.37 -14.50
CA ARG A 154 -18.42 0.25 -13.24
C ARG A 154 -18.69 -1.09 -12.55
N THR A 155 -19.96 -1.47 -12.44
CA THR A 155 -20.34 -2.78 -11.86
C THR A 155 -19.73 -3.93 -12.66
N HIS A 156 -19.81 -3.88 -13.99
CA HIS A 156 -19.21 -4.88 -14.86
C HIS A 156 -17.69 -4.98 -14.66
N LYS A 157 -16.98 -3.84 -14.66
CA LYS A 157 -15.54 -3.76 -14.39
C LYS A 157 -15.18 -4.34 -13.02
N SER A 158 -15.99 -4.07 -12.00
CA SER A 158 -15.76 -4.59 -10.65
C SER A 158 -16.10 -6.08 -10.50
N MET A 159 -17.05 -6.60 -11.29
CA MET A 159 -17.45 -8.00 -11.29
C MET A 159 -16.52 -8.89 -12.13
N THR A 160 -15.74 -8.27 -13.02
CA THR A 160 -14.74 -8.99 -13.82
C THR A 160 -13.60 -9.42 -12.90
N LYS A 161 -13.55 -10.71 -12.55
CA LYS A 161 -12.47 -11.27 -11.72
C LYS A 161 -11.16 -11.18 -12.49
N SER A 162 -10.21 -10.38 -12.02
CA SER A 162 -8.86 -10.29 -12.58
C SER A 162 -8.05 -11.58 -12.41
N ARG A 163 -8.44 -12.43 -11.45
CA ARG A 163 -7.85 -13.73 -11.19
C ARG A 163 -8.69 -14.84 -11.81
N GLN A 164 -8.10 -15.57 -12.76
CA GLN A 164 -8.69 -16.78 -13.32
C GLN A 164 -8.16 -18.01 -12.59
N ILE A 165 -9.06 -18.93 -12.24
CA ILE A 165 -8.68 -20.26 -11.75
C ILE A 165 -8.31 -21.08 -12.98
N GLN A 166 -7.04 -21.47 -13.07
CA GLN A 166 -6.59 -22.43 -14.07
C GLN A 166 -6.85 -23.83 -13.53
N VAL A 167 -7.75 -24.57 -14.18
CA VAL A 167 -7.94 -25.99 -13.91
C VAL A 167 -6.80 -26.73 -14.58
N ILE A 168 -6.00 -27.45 -13.79
CA ILE A 168 -4.92 -28.28 -14.30
C ILE A 168 -5.56 -29.58 -14.77
N ASP A 169 -5.68 -29.78 -16.08
CA ASP A 169 -6.38 -30.90 -16.70
C ASP A 169 -5.64 -32.24 -16.50
N HIS A 170 -4.30 -32.21 -16.59
CA HIS A 170 -3.47 -33.40 -16.42
C HIS A 170 -2.76 -33.41 -15.07
N VAL A 171 -3.49 -33.79 -14.02
CA VAL A 171 -2.88 -34.21 -12.75
C VAL A 171 -2.91 -35.73 -12.69
N THR A 172 -1.81 -36.37 -13.07
CA THR A 172 -1.60 -37.79 -12.78
C THR A 172 -1.72 -37.96 -11.27
N GLY A 173 -2.79 -38.60 -10.80
CA GLY A 173 -3.24 -38.62 -9.39
C GLY A 173 -2.25 -39.17 -8.35
N GLY A 174 -1.02 -39.52 -8.75
CA GLY A 174 0.08 -39.85 -7.86
C GLY A 174 0.65 -38.65 -7.08
N HIS A 175 0.51 -37.41 -7.58
CA HIS A 175 1.03 -36.21 -6.88
C HIS A 175 0.02 -35.56 -5.90
N MET A 176 -1.23 -36.04 -5.87
CA MET A 176 -2.31 -35.45 -5.05
C MET A 176 -2.68 -36.31 -3.83
N ARG A 177 -2.05 -37.48 -3.67
CA ARG A 177 -2.23 -38.30 -2.47
C ARG A 177 -1.18 -37.87 -1.44
N PRO A 178 -1.56 -37.52 -0.20
CA PRO A 178 -0.58 -37.40 0.87
C PRO A 178 0.13 -38.75 0.99
N MET A 179 1.46 -38.73 0.92
CA MET A 179 2.27 -39.94 1.12
C MET A 179 1.95 -40.51 2.49
N PRO A 180 1.59 -41.80 2.62
CA PRO A 180 1.42 -42.44 3.91
C PRO A 180 2.72 -42.32 4.71
N GLY A 181 2.69 -41.65 5.87
CA GLY A 181 3.82 -41.52 6.79
C GLY A 181 4.45 -40.12 6.96
N MET A 182 3.86 -39.05 6.42
CA MET A 182 4.33 -37.68 6.70
C MET A 182 3.37 -36.98 7.67
N ASP A 183 3.76 -36.88 8.94
CA ASP A 183 3.04 -36.10 9.95
C ASP A 183 2.99 -34.61 9.56
N VAL A 184 1.78 -34.05 9.56
CA VAL A 184 1.50 -32.62 9.34
C VAL A 184 1.95 -31.81 10.56
N THR A 185 3.25 -31.51 10.65
CA THR A 185 3.78 -30.53 11.60
C THR A 185 4.95 -29.73 11.02
N SER A 186 4.71 -28.93 9.98
CA SER A 186 5.45 -27.66 9.76
C SER A 186 4.99 -26.98 8.48
N PHE A 187 4.04 -26.07 8.61
CA PHE A 187 3.84 -25.00 7.62
C PHE A 187 4.29 -23.69 8.27
N GLY A 188 5.54 -23.31 8.03
CA GLY A 188 6.09 -22.06 8.53
C GLY A 188 7.56 -21.90 8.19
N ALA A 189 7.87 -21.59 6.93
CA ALA A 189 9.01 -20.77 6.47
C ALA A 189 9.19 -20.95 4.96
N ALA A 190 8.48 -20.14 4.18
CA ALA A 190 8.95 -19.82 2.85
C ALA A 190 10.19 -18.94 3.02
N GLU A 191 11.31 -19.38 2.47
CA GLU A 191 12.32 -18.58 1.76
C GLU A 191 13.65 -19.34 1.70
N LYS A 192 13.76 -20.39 0.87
CA LYS A 192 15.03 -20.73 0.21
C LYS A 192 14.77 -21.23 -1.20
N LYS A 193 15.44 -20.55 -2.14
CA LYS A 193 15.55 -20.84 -3.57
C LYS A 193 15.55 -22.34 -3.85
N LYS A 194 14.61 -22.78 -4.68
CA LYS A 194 14.58 -24.13 -5.25
C LYS A 194 15.77 -24.29 -6.20
N VAL A 195 16.86 -24.88 -5.72
CA VAL A 195 17.67 -25.75 -6.57
C VAL A 195 16.93 -27.08 -6.62
N VAL A 196 16.66 -27.53 -7.83
CA VAL A 196 16.08 -28.83 -8.16
C VAL A 196 16.91 -29.92 -7.48
N SER A 197 16.46 -30.42 -6.32
CA SER A 197 16.97 -31.65 -5.76
C SER A 197 16.28 -32.80 -6.51
N LYS A 198 16.82 -33.12 -7.69
CA LYS A 198 16.66 -34.49 -8.20
C LYS A 198 17.24 -35.39 -7.14
N GLY A 199 16.38 -36.18 -6.49
CA GLY A 199 16.80 -37.35 -5.74
C GLY A 199 17.47 -38.29 -6.71
N SER A 200 18.79 -38.17 -6.82
CA SER A 200 19.63 -39.21 -7.37
C SER A 200 20.23 -39.91 -6.18
N GLU A 201 19.56 -40.97 -5.74
CA GLU A 201 20.18 -42.10 -5.03
C GLU A 201 21.17 -42.77 -5.99
N THR A 202 22.16 -42.02 -6.46
CA THR A 202 23.32 -42.56 -7.12
C THR A 202 24.21 -42.99 -5.98
N LYS A 203 24.50 -44.29 -5.91
CA LYS A 203 25.61 -44.82 -5.12
C LYS A 203 26.81 -43.89 -5.33
N ARG A 204 27.09 -43.02 -4.37
CA ARG A 204 28.24 -42.11 -4.38
C ARG A 204 29.46 -43.00 -4.37
N LEU A 205 30.03 -43.23 -5.56
CA LEU A 205 31.26 -44.00 -5.68
C LEU A 205 32.35 -43.15 -5.04
N ARG A 206 33.01 -43.70 -4.02
CA ARG A 206 34.21 -43.07 -3.45
C ARG A 206 35.20 -42.90 -4.60
N LYS A 207 35.61 -41.66 -4.87
CA LYS A 207 36.72 -41.40 -5.78
C LYS A 207 37.98 -42.05 -5.21
N GLU A 208 38.86 -42.49 -6.12
CA GLU A 208 40.15 -43.01 -5.72
C GLU A 208 40.95 -41.88 -5.04
N ARG A 209 41.68 -42.24 -3.98
CA ARG A 209 42.33 -41.26 -3.08
C ARG A 209 43.21 -40.28 -3.87
N GLY A 210 44.06 -40.77 -4.78
CA GLY A 210 44.95 -39.91 -5.56
C GLY A 210 44.23 -38.96 -6.53
N GLU A 211 43.04 -39.33 -7.03
CA GLU A 211 42.22 -38.45 -7.87
C GLU A 211 41.60 -37.31 -7.05
N LEU A 212 41.12 -37.62 -5.85
CA LEU A 212 40.50 -36.65 -4.96
C LEU A 212 41.51 -35.61 -4.44
N GLU A 213 42.73 -36.03 -4.13
CA GLU A 213 43.82 -35.12 -3.71
C GLU A 213 44.12 -34.07 -4.80
N LYS A 214 44.20 -34.48 -6.08
CA LYS A 214 44.39 -33.55 -7.22
C LYS A 214 43.24 -32.55 -7.36
N ILE A 215 42.00 -33.01 -7.17
CA ILE A 215 40.83 -32.13 -7.22
C ILE A 215 40.89 -31.10 -6.08
N ILE A 216 41.26 -31.55 -4.88
CA ILE A 216 41.39 -30.67 -3.71
C ILE A 216 42.45 -29.58 -3.97
N PHE A 217 43.63 -29.93 -4.48
CA PHE A 217 44.65 -28.93 -4.82
C PHE A 217 44.13 -27.89 -5.81
N ARG A 218 43.44 -28.33 -6.87
CA ARG A 218 42.81 -27.43 -7.85
C ARG A 218 41.74 -26.52 -7.23
N LEU A 219 41.00 -26.99 -6.22
CA LEU A 219 40.03 -26.14 -5.51
C LEU A 219 40.73 -25.05 -4.69
N PHE A 220 41.85 -25.39 -4.04
CA PHE A 220 42.64 -24.44 -3.27
C PHE A 220 43.41 -23.41 -4.12
N GLU A 221 43.70 -23.72 -5.38
CA GLU A 221 44.17 -22.70 -6.35
C GLU A 221 43.10 -21.62 -6.59
N ARG A 222 41.81 -21.96 -6.53
CA ARG A 222 40.72 -21.01 -6.77
C ARG A 222 40.49 -20.06 -5.59
N GLN A 223 40.67 -20.56 -4.37
CA GLN A 223 40.67 -19.74 -3.15
C GLN A 223 41.40 -20.47 -2.01
N PRO A 224 42.15 -19.74 -1.15
CA PRO A 224 43.00 -20.34 -0.12
C PRO A 224 42.23 -20.97 1.06
N TYR A 225 40.96 -20.59 1.26
CA TYR A 225 40.14 -21.04 2.39
C TYR A 225 38.85 -21.68 1.89
N TRP A 226 38.54 -22.88 2.38
CA TRP A 226 37.34 -23.62 2.01
C TRP A 226 36.61 -24.17 3.23
N THR A 227 35.28 -24.11 3.27
CA THR A 227 34.52 -24.77 4.34
C THR A 227 34.28 -26.25 4.04
N SER A 228 34.10 -27.07 5.09
CA SER A 228 33.81 -28.51 4.93
C SER A 228 32.62 -28.79 4.01
N LYS A 229 31.55 -27.98 4.14
CA LYS A 229 30.32 -28.15 3.36
C LYS A 229 30.54 -27.88 1.88
N GLN A 230 31.33 -26.85 1.55
CA GLN A 230 31.65 -26.52 0.17
C GLN A 230 32.50 -27.60 -0.49
N LEU A 231 33.50 -28.15 0.22
CA LEU A 231 34.33 -29.23 -0.33
C LEU A 231 33.54 -30.51 -0.59
N ILE A 232 32.61 -30.85 0.30
CA ILE A 232 31.68 -31.99 0.12
C ILE A 232 30.79 -31.77 -1.11
N GLN A 233 30.26 -30.56 -1.28
CA GLN A 233 29.39 -30.22 -2.40
C GLN A 233 30.13 -30.22 -3.75
N GLU A 234 31.35 -29.68 -3.79
CA GLU A 234 32.12 -29.55 -5.04
C GLU A 234 32.71 -30.88 -5.50
N THR A 235 32.99 -31.80 -4.57
CA THR A 235 33.58 -33.12 -4.86
C THR A 235 32.57 -34.27 -4.91
N ASP A 236 31.34 -34.03 -4.44
CA ASP A 236 30.26 -35.02 -4.23
C ASP A 236 30.71 -36.28 -3.48
N GLN A 237 31.66 -36.11 -2.55
CA GLN A 237 32.18 -37.19 -1.70
C GLN A 237 31.49 -37.24 -0.34
N PRO A 238 31.31 -38.43 0.27
CA PRO A 238 30.71 -38.54 1.59
C PRO A 238 31.55 -37.82 2.66
N GLU A 239 30.89 -37.15 3.60
CA GLU A 239 31.52 -36.30 4.63
C GLU A 239 32.63 -37.01 5.41
N GLN A 240 32.41 -38.28 5.77
CA GLN A 240 33.39 -39.06 6.51
C GLN A 240 34.69 -39.25 5.73
N TYR A 241 34.59 -39.56 4.43
CA TYR A 241 35.74 -39.75 3.56
C TYR A 241 36.46 -38.43 3.27
N MET A 242 35.69 -37.36 3.09
CA MET A 242 36.26 -36.02 2.93
C MET A 242 37.08 -35.61 4.16
N LYS A 243 36.61 -35.89 5.38
CA LYS A 243 37.34 -35.60 6.62
C LYS A 243 38.66 -36.37 6.74
N GLU A 244 38.71 -37.63 6.29
CA GLU A 244 39.95 -38.41 6.27
C GLU A 244 41.00 -37.77 5.37
N ILE A 245 40.62 -37.38 4.14
CA ILE A 245 41.55 -36.74 3.20
C ILE A 245 41.96 -35.33 3.67
N LEU A 246 41.03 -34.55 4.23
CA LEU A 246 41.35 -33.22 4.77
C LEU A 246 42.26 -33.28 6.00
N LYS A 247 42.20 -34.34 6.80
CA LYS A 247 43.13 -34.54 7.92
C LYS A 247 44.57 -34.72 7.44
N ASP A 248 44.74 -35.37 6.29
CA ASP A 248 46.07 -35.65 5.74
C ASP A 248 46.65 -34.41 5.02
N LEU A 249 45.82 -33.69 4.25
CA LEU A 249 46.28 -32.58 3.39
C LEU A 249 46.14 -31.17 3.97
N CYS A 250 45.19 -30.93 4.88
CA CYS A 250 44.78 -29.60 5.30
C CYS A 250 44.95 -29.36 6.81
N VAL A 251 44.98 -28.08 7.19
CA VAL A 251 44.88 -27.58 8.56
C VAL A 251 43.49 -26.98 8.75
N TYR A 252 42.83 -27.29 9.87
CA TYR A 252 41.53 -26.72 10.21
C TYR A 252 41.70 -25.47 11.06
N ASN A 253 41.18 -24.35 10.57
CA ASN A 253 41.22 -23.06 11.25
C ASN A 253 40.09 -22.98 12.28
N ASN A 254 40.45 -23.06 13.56
CA ASN A 254 39.51 -23.07 14.69
C ASN A 254 39.28 -21.70 15.34
N LYS A 255 40.00 -20.65 14.93
CA LYS A 255 39.95 -19.30 15.51
C LYS A 255 40.08 -18.22 14.43
N GLY A 256 39.61 -17.01 14.74
CA GLY A 256 39.76 -15.83 13.88
C GLY A 256 38.70 -15.72 12.77
N VAL A 257 38.91 -14.79 11.84
CA VAL A 257 37.96 -14.46 10.74
C VAL A 257 37.74 -15.66 9.79
N HIS A 258 38.68 -16.60 9.74
CA HIS A 258 38.61 -17.82 8.93
C HIS A 258 38.21 -19.06 9.75
N GLN A 259 37.60 -18.86 10.93
CA GLN A 259 37.10 -19.97 11.75
C GLN A 259 36.13 -20.85 10.95
N GLY A 260 36.32 -22.17 11.01
CA GLY A 260 35.49 -23.14 10.30
C GLY A 260 35.92 -23.45 8.87
N THR A 261 37.07 -22.92 8.44
CA THR A 261 37.66 -23.21 7.13
C THR A 261 38.85 -24.16 7.22
N TYR A 262 39.15 -24.82 6.11
CA TYR A 262 40.36 -25.60 5.88
C TYR A 262 41.29 -24.81 4.98
N GLU A 263 42.59 -24.93 5.25
CA GLU A 263 43.68 -24.44 4.41
C GLU A 263 44.66 -25.59 4.12
N LEU A 264 45.32 -25.60 2.96
CA LEU A 264 46.37 -26.58 2.70
C LEU A 264 47.52 -26.43 3.68
N LYS A 265 48.11 -27.54 4.12
CA LYS A 265 49.38 -27.50 4.88
C LYS A 265 50.43 -26.72 4.09
N PRO A 266 51.31 -25.96 4.77
CA PRO A 266 52.35 -25.17 4.11
C PRO A 266 53.28 -26.03 3.25
N GLU A 267 53.51 -27.28 3.66
CA GLU A 267 54.32 -28.27 2.92
C GLU A 267 53.83 -28.55 1.49
N TYR A 268 52.53 -28.36 1.23
CA TYR A 268 51.93 -28.56 -0.10
C TYR A 268 51.69 -27.25 -0.88
N LYS A 269 52.01 -26.09 -0.29
CA LYS A 269 51.89 -24.79 -0.97
C LYS A 269 53.07 -24.49 -1.88
N GLU A 270 54.24 -25.11 -1.66
CA GLU A 270 55.48 -24.84 -2.42
C GLU A 270 55.84 -25.93 -3.46
N SER A 271 55.13 -27.06 -3.51
CA SER A 271 55.46 -28.15 -4.44
C SER A 271 54.89 -27.98 -5.86
N GLY A 272 54.54 -26.76 -6.25
CA GLY A 272 54.01 -26.42 -7.58
C GLY A 272 55.06 -26.08 -8.64
N ASP A 273 56.32 -25.89 -8.26
CA ASP A 273 57.36 -25.33 -9.15
C ASP A 273 58.48 -26.31 -9.59
N GLU A 274 58.45 -27.59 -9.19
CA GLU A 274 59.51 -28.57 -9.53
C GLU A 274 59.11 -29.70 -10.50
N THR A 275 58.12 -29.49 -11.38
CA THR A 275 57.86 -30.45 -12.49
C THR A 275 57.75 -29.80 -13.88
N LYS A 276 58.48 -28.70 -14.08
CA LYS A 276 58.73 -28.09 -15.39
C LYS A 276 60.23 -27.94 -15.67
N SER A 277 60.98 -29.04 -15.59
CA SER A 277 62.25 -29.19 -16.30
C SER A 277 62.62 -30.66 -16.41
N ARG A 278 62.22 -31.29 -17.52
CA ARG A 278 63.04 -32.13 -18.43
C ARG A 278 62.16 -33.01 -19.32
#